data_AF-A0A8D2LMQ3-F1
#
_entry.id   AF-A0A8D2LMQ3-F1
#
_cell.length_a   1.000
_cell.length_b   1.000
_cell.length_c   1.000
_cell.angle_alpha   90.00
_cell.angle_beta   90.00
_cell.angle_gamma   90.00
#
_symmetry.space_group_name_H-M   'P 1'
#
loop_
_entity.id
_entity.type
_entity.pdbx_description
1 polymer ?
#
loop_
_entity_poly.entity_id
_entity_poly.type
_entity_poly.pdbx_seq_one_letter_code
_entity_poly.pdbx_strand_id
1 'polypeptide(L)'
;MASTKLRVAVIGAGAAGLCAARHLLASPDTFAPPVVFEGSSRLGGTWVYTEETGEDAWGWTIHSSMYHDLRTNLPKEVMAFPDFPFDPSLPSFLHHSDVLSYLESYAEHFGIQDNIRFHWQVEEVRPGQKGQTGSPCGWDVTAVLRAPDSAQRVTEHFDAVLVCTGHYASPFLPAIPGLDSFQGKGWIPATKKERGAMFPPWPVSPRRAISLPPPPPHGCSQGGCHTKRPVGG
;
A
#
# COMPACT_ATOMS: atom_id res chain seq x y z
N MET A 1 -9.90 -35.02 11.42
CA MET A 1 -9.70 -34.29 12.69
C MET A 1 -9.64 -32.81 12.34
N ALA A 2 -10.33 -31.95 13.08
CA ALA A 2 -10.25 -30.50 12.83
C ALA A 2 -8.79 -30.04 13.01
N SER A 3 -8.28 -29.22 12.08
CA SER A 3 -6.93 -28.67 12.16
C SER A 3 -6.79 -27.88 13.46
N THR A 4 -5.83 -28.23 14.31
CA THR A 4 -5.47 -27.49 15.54
C THR A 4 -4.64 -26.24 15.24
N LYS A 5 -4.31 -26.00 13.97
CA LYS A 5 -3.48 -24.87 13.55
C LYS A 5 -4.30 -23.59 13.51
N LEU A 6 -3.69 -22.50 13.99
CA LEU A 6 -4.29 -21.19 14.03
C LEU A 6 -4.45 -20.62 12.61
N ARG A 7 -5.64 -20.11 12.29
CA ARG A 7 -5.95 -19.38 11.05
C ARG A 7 -5.69 -17.91 11.26
N VAL A 8 -4.91 -17.30 10.38
CA VAL A 8 -4.57 -15.88 10.45
C VAL A 8 -4.98 -15.17 9.16
N ALA A 9 -5.71 -14.07 9.31
CA ALA A 9 -5.96 -13.15 8.21
C ALA A 9 -4.88 -12.07 8.18
N VAL A 10 -4.36 -11.78 6.99
CA VAL A 10 -3.46 -10.65 6.73
C VAL A 10 -4.17 -9.68 5.81
N ILE A 11 -4.24 -8.40 6.16
CA ILE A 11 -4.97 -7.39 5.40
C ILE A 11 -3.98 -6.47 4.69
N GLY A 12 -3.83 -6.65 3.38
CA GLY A 12 -2.91 -5.93 2.50
C GLY A 12 -1.69 -6.77 2.12
N ALA A 13 -1.32 -6.77 0.83
CA ALA A 13 -0.16 -7.47 0.27
C ALA A 13 0.99 -6.51 -0.12
N GLY A 14 1.16 -5.42 0.65
CA GLY A 14 2.38 -4.61 0.63
C GLY A 14 3.53 -5.28 1.39
N ALA A 15 4.69 -4.62 1.48
CA ALA A 15 5.87 -5.16 2.16
C ALA A 15 5.59 -5.73 3.57
N ALA A 16 4.78 -5.03 4.38
CA ALA A 16 4.39 -5.50 5.72
C ALA A 16 3.58 -6.81 5.68
N GLY A 17 2.62 -6.92 4.76
CA GLY A 17 1.79 -8.12 4.61
C GLY A 17 2.57 -9.31 4.07
N LEU A 18 3.48 -9.08 3.13
CA LEU A 18 4.38 -10.13 2.62
C LEU A 18 5.32 -10.65 3.72
N CYS A 19 5.87 -9.74 4.54
CA CYS A 19 6.68 -10.12 5.70
C CYS A 19 5.87 -10.94 6.72
N ALA A 20 4.63 -10.51 7.01
CA ALA A 20 3.73 -11.26 7.89
C ALA A 20 3.44 -12.66 7.35
N ALA A 21 3.07 -12.77 6.07
CA ALA A 21 2.76 -14.04 5.42
C ALA A 21 3.98 -14.98 5.41
N ARG A 22 5.19 -14.46 5.13
CA ARG A 22 6.44 -15.23 5.23
C ARG A 22 6.58 -15.94 6.56
N HIS A 23 6.41 -15.20 7.67
CA HIS A 23 6.64 -15.73 9.02
C HIS A 23 5.57 -16.73 9.43
N LEU A 24 4.32 -16.52 9.01
CA LEU A 24 3.23 -17.48 9.21
C LEU A 24 3.51 -18.80 8.46
N LEU A 25 3.94 -18.71 7.20
CA LEU A 25 4.32 -19.86 6.38
C LEU A 25 5.57 -20.58 6.92
N ALA A 26 6.48 -19.87 7.58
CA ALA A 26 7.67 -20.44 8.19
C ALA A 26 7.38 -21.34 9.41
N SER A 27 6.18 -21.25 9.99
CA SER A 27 5.79 -21.95 11.22
C SER A 27 4.56 -22.85 11.00
N PRO A 28 4.63 -23.82 10.06
CA PRO A 28 3.48 -24.62 9.64
C PRO A 28 2.94 -25.54 10.75
N ASP A 29 3.70 -25.82 11.80
CA ASP A 29 3.23 -26.62 12.94
C ASP A 29 2.24 -25.84 13.83
N THR A 30 2.30 -24.50 13.79
CA THR A 30 1.46 -23.61 14.59
C THR A 30 0.34 -22.98 13.76
N PHE A 31 0.64 -22.53 12.54
CA PHE A 31 -0.29 -21.79 11.70
C PHE A 31 -0.73 -22.60 10.48
N ALA A 32 -2.01 -22.46 10.13
CA ALA A 32 -2.47 -22.82 8.80
C ALA A 32 -1.90 -21.83 7.77
N PRO A 33 -1.84 -22.18 6.48
CA PRO A 33 -1.51 -21.21 5.43
C PRO A 33 -2.38 -19.95 5.59
N PRO A 34 -1.77 -18.75 5.60
CA PRO A 34 -2.50 -17.52 5.88
C PRO A 34 -3.49 -17.19 4.75
N VAL A 35 -4.50 -16.38 5.06
CA VAL A 35 -5.33 -15.76 4.03
C VAL A 35 -4.92 -14.29 3.95
N VAL A 36 -4.27 -13.91 2.85
CA VAL A 36 -3.88 -12.52 2.61
C VAL A 36 -4.94 -11.88 1.72
N PHE A 37 -5.68 -10.90 2.24
CA PHE A 37 -6.63 -10.12 1.47
C PHE A 37 -5.93 -8.91 0.86
N GLU A 38 -5.93 -8.80 -0.47
CA GLU A 38 -5.41 -7.65 -1.19
C GLU A 38 -6.52 -7.09 -2.07
N GLY A 39 -6.82 -5.80 -1.88
CA GLY A 39 -7.86 -5.17 -2.66
C GLY A 39 -7.46 -5.04 -4.13
N SER A 40 -6.22 -4.68 -4.43
CA SER A 40 -5.78 -4.46 -5.81
C SER A 40 -5.54 -5.79 -6.56
N SER A 41 -5.22 -5.68 -7.84
CA SER A 41 -4.87 -6.82 -8.69
C SER A 41 -3.41 -7.28 -8.54
N ARG A 42 -2.59 -6.57 -7.74
CA ARG A 42 -1.15 -6.80 -7.63
C ARG A 42 -0.68 -6.67 -6.20
N LEU A 43 0.39 -7.40 -5.87
CA LEU A 43 1.11 -7.21 -4.61
C LEU A 43 2.04 -5.99 -4.70
N GLY A 44 2.65 -5.62 -3.57
CA GLY A 44 3.67 -4.57 -3.49
C GLY A 44 3.16 -3.26 -2.88
N GLY A 45 1.84 -3.08 -2.80
CA GLY A 45 1.21 -1.95 -2.12
C GLY A 45 1.66 -0.61 -2.70
N THR A 46 2.26 0.25 -1.89
CA THR A 46 2.66 1.60 -2.34
C THR A 46 3.71 1.61 -3.45
N TRP A 47 4.45 0.51 -3.66
CA TRP A 47 5.50 0.42 -4.69
C TRP A 47 4.94 0.19 -6.10
N VAL A 48 3.64 -0.11 -6.20
CA VAL A 48 2.92 -0.17 -7.49
C VAL A 48 2.65 1.25 -7.96
N TYR A 49 3.30 1.63 -9.07
CA TYR A 49 3.00 2.88 -9.78
C TYR A 49 1.80 2.71 -10.70
N THR A 50 0.96 3.73 -10.77
CA THR A 50 -0.11 3.87 -11.75
C THR A 50 -0.26 5.35 -12.12
N GLU A 51 -0.53 5.61 -13.40
CA GLU A 51 -0.88 6.94 -13.90
C GLU A 51 -2.30 7.34 -13.47
N GLU A 52 -3.16 6.36 -13.20
CA GLU A 52 -4.54 6.59 -12.81
C GLU A 52 -4.61 7.27 -11.42
N THR A 53 -5.60 8.15 -11.28
CA THR A 53 -5.83 8.89 -10.03
C THR A 53 -7.31 9.00 -9.71
N GLY A 54 -7.61 9.03 -8.42
CA GLY A 54 -8.97 9.18 -7.92
C GLY A 54 -9.54 7.79 -7.75
N GLU A 55 -10.40 7.41 -8.68
CA GLU A 55 -11.05 6.12 -8.73
C GLU A 55 -10.56 5.34 -9.96
N ASP A 56 -10.46 4.02 -9.82
CA ASP A 56 -10.21 3.12 -10.94
C ASP A 56 -11.47 2.92 -11.80
N ALA A 57 -11.38 2.09 -12.85
CA ALA A 57 -12.49 1.77 -13.75
C ALA A 57 -13.72 1.16 -13.05
N TRP A 58 -13.60 0.76 -11.79
CA TRP A 58 -14.65 0.15 -10.98
C TRP A 58 -15.13 1.07 -9.84
N GLY A 59 -14.75 2.36 -9.85
CA GLY A 59 -15.17 3.35 -8.87
C GLY A 59 -14.41 3.27 -7.54
N TRP A 60 -13.27 2.55 -7.48
CA TRP A 60 -12.53 2.39 -6.23
C TRP A 60 -11.36 3.33 -6.13
N THR A 61 -11.20 3.89 -4.94
CA THR A 61 -10.11 4.79 -4.63
C THR A 61 -8.74 4.13 -4.87
N ILE A 62 -7.96 4.68 -5.80
CA ILE A 62 -6.61 4.19 -6.10
C ILE A 62 -5.69 4.51 -4.91
N HIS A 63 -5.17 3.51 -4.21
CA HIS A 63 -4.44 3.72 -2.94
C HIS A 63 -2.97 4.16 -3.10
N SER A 64 -2.36 3.97 -4.27
CA SER A 64 -0.94 4.28 -4.47
C SER A 64 -0.66 5.79 -4.46
N SER A 65 0.29 6.21 -3.64
CA SER A 65 0.83 7.57 -3.60
C SER A 65 2.15 7.71 -4.39
N MET A 66 2.52 6.67 -5.15
CA MET A 66 3.76 6.63 -5.92
C MET A 66 3.76 7.64 -7.07
N TYR A 67 4.94 8.11 -7.46
CA TYR A 67 5.17 8.93 -8.65
C TYR A 67 6.31 8.34 -9.47
N HIS A 68 6.26 8.58 -10.78
CA HIS A 68 7.10 7.89 -11.77
C HIS A 68 8.58 7.89 -11.40
N ASP A 69 9.17 9.05 -11.10
CA ASP A 69 10.62 9.15 -10.87
C ASP A 69 11.05 8.90 -9.41
N LEU A 70 10.20 8.29 -8.59
CA LEU A 70 10.55 8.06 -7.19
C LEU A 70 11.75 7.12 -7.10
N ARG A 71 12.77 7.58 -6.37
CA ARG A 71 13.85 6.75 -5.85
C ARG A 71 13.77 6.64 -4.35
N THR A 72 14.24 5.52 -3.82
CA THR A 72 14.31 5.31 -2.38
C THR A 72 15.18 6.37 -1.72
N ASN A 73 14.81 6.78 -0.51
CA ASN A 73 15.59 7.67 0.33
C ASN A 73 16.50 6.91 1.32
N LEU A 74 16.43 5.58 1.30
CA LEU A 74 17.24 4.67 2.09
C LEU A 74 18.04 3.76 1.15
N PRO A 75 19.26 3.35 1.55
CA PRO A 75 20.04 2.39 0.79
C PRO A 75 19.39 1.00 0.80
N LYS A 76 19.54 0.24 -0.28
CA LYS A 76 18.92 -1.09 -0.45
C LYS A 76 19.27 -2.06 0.68
N GLU A 77 20.47 -1.94 1.25
CA GLU A 77 20.97 -2.80 2.31
C GLU A 77 20.19 -2.67 3.62
N VAL A 78 19.59 -1.50 3.92
CA VAL A 78 18.75 -1.33 5.12
C VAL A 78 17.25 -1.54 4.83
N MET A 79 16.88 -1.60 3.55
CA MET A 79 15.52 -1.87 3.11
C MET A 79 15.25 -3.37 2.90
N ALA A 80 16.30 -4.17 2.68
CA ALA A 80 16.19 -5.60 2.43
C ALA A 80 15.57 -6.34 3.62
N PHE A 81 14.83 -7.40 3.32
CA PHE A 81 14.50 -8.38 4.33
C PHE A 81 15.78 -9.15 4.67
N PRO A 82 16.08 -9.42 5.96
CA PRO A 82 17.35 -10.05 6.35
C PRO A 82 17.61 -11.41 5.69
N ASP A 83 16.55 -12.15 5.33
CA ASP A 83 16.61 -13.46 4.70
C ASP A 83 16.50 -13.42 3.17
N PHE A 84 16.45 -12.23 2.57
CA PHE A 84 16.33 -12.06 1.12
C PHE A 84 16.98 -10.74 0.67
N PRO A 85 18.28 -10.71 0.34
CA PRO A 85 18.96 -9.49 -0.06
C PRO A 85 18.52 -9.03 -1.46
N PHE A 86 18.64 -7.74 -1.73
CA PHE A 86 18.56 -7.21 -3.10
C PHE A 86 19.72 -7.72 -3.96
N ASP A 87 19.54 -7.71 -5.29
CA ASP A 87 20.63 -7.95 -6.23
C ASP A 87 21.79 -6.96 -5.98
N PRO A 88 23.03 -7.45 -5.76
CA PRO A 88 24.18 -6.61 -5.47
C PRO A 88 24.55 -5.66 -6.62
N SER A 89 24.15 -5.96 -7.86
CA SER A 89 24.39 -5.12 -9.04
C SER A 89 23.53 -3.85 -9.08
N LEU A 90 22.44 -3.82 -8.31
CA LEU A 90 21.56 -2.66 -8.22
C LEU A 90 22.22 -1.50 -7.45
N PRO A 91 21.91 -0.24 -7.82
CA PRO A 91 22.41 0.92 -7.11
C PRO A 91 21.90 0.96 -5.66
N SER A 92 22.60 1.65 -4.76
CA SER A 92 22.18 1.76 -3.36
C SER A 92 20.80 2.40 -3.20
N PHE A 93 20.49 3.45 -3.98
CA PHE A 93 19.18 4.10 -3.98
C PHE A 93 18.40 3.64 -5.20
N LEU A 94 17.34 2.88 -4.97
CA LEU A 94 16.62 2.13 -5.99
C LEU A 94 15.53 2.98 -6.64
N HIS A 95 15.19 2.66 -7.89
CA HIS A 95 13.94 3.15 -8.46
C HIS A 95 12.76 2.40 -7.83
N HIS A 96 11.56 3.00 -7.77
CA HIS A 96 10.40 2.32 -7.17
C HIS A 96 10.07 0.97 -7.85
N SER A 97 10.38 0.83 -9.14
CA SER A 97 10.21 -0.41 -9.90
C SER A 97 11.11 -1.54 -9.39
N ASP A 98 12.36 -1.24 -9.01
CA ASP A 98 13.29 -2.23 -8.50
C ASP A 98 12.81 -2.78 -7.14
N VAL A 99 12.20 -1.91 -6.32
CA VAL A 99 11.60 -2.31 -5.05
C VAL A 99 10.36 -3.19 -5.28
N LEU A 100 9.53 -2.86 -6.27
CA LEU A 100 8.39 -3.71 -6.64
C LEU A 100 8.85 -5.10 -7.11
N SER A 101 9.81 -5.17 -8.04
CA SER A 101 10.35 -6.45 -8.54
C SER A 101 11.00 -7.29 -7.44
N TYR A 102 11.62 -6.64 -6.45
CA TYR A 102 12.13 -7.31 -5.26
C TYR A 102 11.00 -7.94 -4.43
N LEU A 103 9.89 -7.22 -4.21
CA LEU A 103 8.74 -7.74 -3.45
C LEU A 103 8.02 -8.88 -4.20
N GLU A 104 7.93 -8.80 -5.52
CA GLU A 104 7.42 -9.87 -6.38
C GLU A 104 8.30 -11.11 -6.28
N SER A 105 9.61 -10.96 -6.45
CA SER A 105 10.58 -12.05 -6.27
C SER A 105 10.53 -12.66 -4.87
N TYR A 106 10.37 -11.83 -3.82
CA TYR A 106 10.24 -12.30 -2.44
C TYR A 106 8.97 -13.14 -2.25
N ALA A 107 7.84 -12.68 -2.80
CA ALA A 107 6.57 -13.39 -2.71
C ALA A 107 6.60 -14.74 -3.44
N GLU A 108 7.24 -14.78 -4.62
CA GLU A 108 7.45 -16.01 -5.39
C GLU A 108 8.38 -16.97 -4.64
N HIS A 109 9.55 -16.50 -4.21
CA HIS A 109 10.57 -17.32 -3.55
C HIS A 109 10.05 -18.06 -2.31
N PHE A 110 9.18 -17.42 -1.53
CA PHE A 110 8.61 -18.00 -0.31
C PHE A 110 7.21 -18.59 -0.50
N GLY A 111 6.69 -18.69 -1.73
CA GLY A 111 5.36 -19.25 -2.00
C GLY A 111 4.22 -18.46 -1.36
N ILE A 112 4.41 -17.15 -1.13
CA ILE A 112 3.41 -16.28 -0.50
C ILE A 112 2.27 -16.01 -1.47
N GLN A 113 2.57 -15.92 -2.77
CA GLN A 113 1.61 -15.51 -3.80
C GLN A 113 0.34 -16.39 -3.84
N ASP A 114 0.47 -17.70 -3.61
CA ASP A 114 -0.65 -18.64 -3.58
C ASP A 114 -1.62 -18.41 -2.41
N ASN A 115 -1.20 -17.63 -1.41
CA ASN A 115 -1.99 -17.29 -0.23
C ASN A 115 -2.68 -15.92 -0.36
N ILE A 116 -2.48 -15.22 -1.48
CA ILE A 116 -3.03 -13.89 -1.73
C ILE A 116 -4.34 -13.99 -2.51
N ARG A 117 -5.39 -13.43 -1.93
CA ARG A 117 -6.67 -13.21 -2.57
C ARG A 117 -6.74 -11.78 -3.08
N PHE A 118 -6.36 -11.58 -4.33
CA PHE A 118 -6.48 -10.30 -5.03
C PHE A 118 -7.94 -9.92 -5.25
N HIS A 119 -8.18 -8.63 -5.45
CA HIS A 119 -9.53 -8.07 -5.60
C HIS A 119 -10.41 -8.18 -4.35
N TRP A 120 -9.91 -8.66 -3.21
CA TRP A 120 -10.71 -8.74 -1.99
C TRP A 120 -10.44 -7.56 -1.07
N GLN A 121 -11.43 -6.68 -0.96
CA GLN A 121 -11.39 -5.55 -0.03
C GLN A 121 -11.99 -5.99 1.32
N VAL A 122 -11.19 -5.91 2.39
CA VAL A 122 -11.75 -6.03 3.74
C VAL A 122 -12.51 -4.75 4.07
N GLU A 123 -13.78 -4.90 4.44
CA GLU A 123 -14.65 -3.80 4.88
C GLU A 123 -14.73 -3.72 6.41
N GLU A 124 -14.64 -4.86 7.08
CA GLU A 124 -14.91 -4.94 8.51
C GLU A 124 -14.15 -6.07 9.20
N VAL A 125 -13.67 -5.79 10.41
CA VAL A 125 -13.10 -6.77 11.34
C VAL A 125 -13.79 -6.58 12.68
N ARG A 126 -14.49 -7.61 13.17
CA ARG A 126 -15.17 -7.60 14.48
C ARG A 126 -14.63 -8.72 15.36
N PRO A 127 -14.57 -8.52 16.69
CA PRO A 127 -14.40 -9.65 17.61
C PRO A 127 -15.52 -10.66 17.38
N GLY A 128 -15.17 -11.94 17.27
CA GLY A 128 -16.14 -13.01 17.12
C GLY A 128 -17.05 -13.11 18.35
N GLN A 129 -18.16 -13.82 18.26
CA GLN A 129 -19.02 -14.02 19.43
C GLN A 129 -18.34 -14.94 20.45
N LYS A 130 -18.42 -14.58 21.74
CA LYS A 130 -17.92 -15.44 22.83
C LYS A 130 -18.73 -16.74 22.85
N GLY A 131 -18.06 -17.88 22.74
CA GLY A 131 -18.64 -19.17 23.09
C GLY A 131 -19.00 -19.25 24.57
N GLN A 132 -19.84 -20.23 24.94
CA GLN A 132 -20.36 -20.45 26.30
C GLN A 132 -19.26 -20.70 27.37
N THR A 133 -18.00 -20.90 26.97
CA THR A 133 -16.89 -21.35 27.83
C THR A 133 -15.79 -20.31 28.09
N GLY A 134 -15.98 -19.04 27.73
CA GLY A 134 -15.02 -17.98 28.08
C GLY A 134 -13.66 -18.02 27.36
N SER A 135 -13.52 -18.85 26.31
CA SER A 135 -12.36 -18.83 25.42
C SER A 135 -12.24 -17.49 24.68
N PRO A 136 -11.01 -17.06 24.30
CA PRO A 136 -10.84 -15.86 23.49
C PRO A 136 -11.65 -16.02 22.20
N CYS A 137 -12.51 -15.04 21.90
CA CYS A 137 -13.16 -15.01 20.60
C CYS A 137 -12.11 -14.56 19.57
N GLY A 138 -12.02 -15.30 18.46
CA GLY A 138 -11.24 -14.86 17.31
C GLY A 138 -11.86 -13.62 16.67
N TRP A 139 -11.71 -13.48 15.37
CA TRP A 139 -12.11 -12.32 14.61
C TRP A 139 -12.93 -12.74 13.40
N ASP A 140 -14.09 -12.10 13.23
CA ASP A 140 -14.88 -12.22 12.02
C ASP A 140 -14.43 -11.12 11.05
N VAL A 141 -13.86 -11.54 9.93
CA VAL A 141 -13.35 -10.65 8.87
C VAL A 141 -14.34 -10.69 7.71
N THR A 142 -14.94 -9.54 7.39
CA THR A 142 -15.83 -9.39 6.26
C THR A 142 -15.10 -8.73 5.10
N ALA A 143 -15.07 -9.44 3.97
CA ALA A 143 -14.41 -8.99 2.75
C ALA A 143 -15.38 -9.04 1.55
N VAL A 144 -15.18 -8.14 0.60
CA VAL A 144 -15.93 -8.06 -0.65
C VAL A 144 -14.99 -8.28 -1.83
N LEU A 145 -15.31 -9.24 -2.68
CA LEU A 145 -14.66 -9.44 -3.96
C LEU A 145 -15.07 -8.33 -4.91
N ARG A 146 -14.08 -7.65 -5.49
CA ARG A 146 -14.24 -6.60 -6.48
C ARG A 146 -14.24 -7.23 -7.87
N ALA A 147 -15.42 -7.45 -8.43
CA ALA A 147 -15.60 -7.87 -9.82
C ALA A 147 -16.65 -7.00 -10.52
N PRO A 148 -16.55 -6.79 -11.85
CA PRO A 148 -17.45 -5.92 -12.61
C PRO A 148 -18.95 -6.25 -12.44
N ASP A 149 -19.29 -7.53 -12.32
CA ASP A 149 -20.69 -8.00 -12.41
C ASP A 149 -21.20 -8.68 -11.12
N SER A 150 -20.38 -8.74 -10.06
CA SER A 150 -20.79 -9.31 -8.78
C SER A 150 -19.87 -8.88 -7.64
N ALA A 151 -20.42 -8.19 -6.63
CA ALA A 151 -19.72 -7.92 -5.39
C ALA A 151 -20.00 -9.04 -4.38
N GLN A 152 -19.28 -10.16 -4.51
CA GLN A 152 -19.41 -11.26 -3.54
C GLN A 152 -18.91 -10.79 -2.18
N ARG A 153 -19.77 -10.83 -1.16
CA ARG A 153 -19.42 -10.54 0.24
C ARG A 153 -19.29 -11.83 1.02
N VAL A 154 -18.18 -11.99 1.74
CA VAL A 154 -17.93 -13.14 2.61
C VAL A 154 -17.53 -12.68 4.00
N THR A 155 -17.92 -13.44 5.01
CA THR A 155 -17.43 -13.28 6.38
C THR A 155 -16.78 -14.59 6.80
N GLU A 156 -15.51 -14.53 7.19
CA GLU A 156 -14.74 -15.68 7.64
C GLU A 156 -14.17 -15.45 9.03
N HIS A 157 -14.13 -16.52 9.84
CA HIS A 157 -13.56 -16.49 11.18
C HIS A 157 -12.07 -16.83 11.17
N PHE A 158 -11.28 -16.06 11.92
CA PHE A 158 -9.83 -16.22 12.09
C PHE A 158 -9.43 -16.13 13.56
N ASP A 159 -8.40 -16.85 13.98
CA ASP A 159 -7.90 -16.78 15.36
C ASP A 159 -7.13 -15.47 15.61
N ALA A 160 -6.51 -14.91 14.57
CA ALA A 160 -5.82 -13.63 14.62
C ALA A 160 -5.93 -12.84 13.31
N VAL A 161 -5.74 -11.53 13.39
CA VAL A 161 -5.74 -10.61 12.24
C VAL A 161 -4.50 -9.73 12.30
N LEU A 162 -3.77 -9.63 11.19
CA LEU A 162 -2.65 -8.72 11.00
C LEU A 162 -3.06 -7.63 10.02
N VAL A 163 -3.06 -6.37 10.47
CA VAL A 163 -3.47 -5.21 9.66
C VAL A 163 -2.23 -4.59 8.99
N CYS A 164 -2.18 -4.64 7.66
CA CYS A 164 -1.02 -4.24 6.86
C CYS A 164 -1.40 -3.29 5.70
N THR A 165 -2.42 -2.45 5.90
CA THR A 165 -3.04 -1.58 4.88
C THR A 165 -2.22 -0.32 4.52
N GLY A 166 -1.17 -0.02 5.28
CA GLY A 166 -0.34 1.17 5.10
C GLY A 166 -1.03 2.47 5.53
N HIS A 167 -0.26 3.56 5.61
CA HIS A 167 -0.71 4.86 6.14
C HIS A 167 -0.55 6.03 5.17
N TYR A 168 -0.06 5.80 3.95
CA TYR A 168 0.20 6.85 2.95
C TYR A 168 -0.96 7.09 1.96
N ALA A 169 -2.10 6.42 2.14
CA ALA A 169 -3.21 6.49 1.20
C ALA A 169 -4.20 7.65 1.46
N SER A 170 -4.25 8.17 2.70
CA SER A 170 -5.14 9.26 3.08
C SER A 170 -4.35 10.58 3.18
N PRO A 171 -4.65 11.57 2.32
CA PRO A 171 -3.99 12.87 2.35
C PRO A 171 -4.43 13.69 3.57
N PHE A 172 -3.52 14.49 4.10
CA PHE A 172 -3.83 15.54 5.06
C PHE A 172 -3.81 16.89 4.34
N LEU A 173 -4.94 17.59 4.33
CA LEU A 173 -5.06 18.96 3.84
C LEU A 173 -5.26 19.90 5.03
N PRO A 174 -4.28 20.73 5.41
CA PRO A 174 -4.49 21.73 6.45
C PRO A 174 -5.46 22.81 5.98
N ALA A 175 -6.25 23.35 6.90
CA ALA A 175 -7.06 24.53 6.63
C ALA A 175 -6.13 25.74 6.38
N ILE A 176 -6.14 26.25 5.16
CA ILE A 176 -5.32 27.40 4.75
C ILE A 176 -6.26 28.60 4.52
N PRO A 177 -6.15 29.68 5.32
CA PRO A 177 -6.95 30.87 5.12
C PRO A 177 -6.81 31.42 3.70
N GLY A 178 -7.93 31.65 3.01
CA GLY A 178 -7.95 32.15 1.64
C GLY A 178 -7.71 31.10 0.56
N LEU A 179 -7.62 29.80 0.90
CA LEU A 179 -7.51 28.73 -0.10
C LEU A 179 -8.76 28.65 -0.99
N ASP A 180 -9.94 28.89 -0.42
CA ASP A 180 -11.22 28.83 -1.17
C ASP A 180 -11.36 29.94 -2.22
N SER A 181 -10.66 31.07 -2.03
CA SER A 181 -10.66 32.19 -2.97
C SER A 181 -9.50 32.14 -3.98
N PHE A 182 -8.61 31.15 -3.85
CA PHE A 182 -7.47 30.98 -4.74
C PHE A 182 -7.92 30.50 -6.13
N GLN A 183 -7.64 31.32 -7.15
CA GLN A 183 -8.02 31.06 -8.54
C GLN A 183 -7.02 30.17 -9.31
N GLY A 184 -5.91 29.79 -8.69
CA GLY A 184 -4.91 28.91 -9.29
C GLY A 184 -5.26 27.43 -9.11
N LYS A 185 -4.55 26.56 -9.82
CA LYS A 185 -4.68 25.10 -9.63
C LYS A 185 -3.93 24.67 -8.36
N GLY A 186 -4.65 24.06 -7.41
CA GLY A 186 -4.09 23.44 -6.22
C GLY A 186 -3.83 21.95 -6.42
N TRP A 187 -2.75 21.44 -5.81
CA TRP A 187 -2.32 20.05 -5.91
C TRP A 187 -1.88 19.56 -4.53
N ILE A 188 -2.35 18.39 -4.11
CA ILE A 188 -1.82 17.71 -2.92
C ILE A 188 -1.08 16.47 -3.44
N PRO A 189 0.21 16.28 -3.09
CA PRO A 189 0.98 15.12 -3.56
C PRO A 189 0.30 13.77 -3.28
N ALA A 190 -0.57 13.70 -2.27
CA ALA A 190 -1.39 12.54 -1.91
C ALA A 190 -2.87 12.61 -2.39
N THR A 191 -3.38 13.74 -2.91
CA THR A 191 -4.69 13.79 -3.63
C THR A 191 -4.48 13.81 -5.14
N LYS A 192 -4.38 12.62 -5.72
CA LYS A 192 -5.28 12.05 -6.73
C LYS A 192 -6.14 12.99 -7.63
N LYS A 193 -5.61 14.07 -8.20
CA LYS A 193 -6.35 14.87 -9.18
C LYS A 193 -5.47 15.31 -10.36
N GLU A 194 -5.00 14.36 -11.15
CA GLU A 194 -4.10 14.49 -12.32
C GLU A 194 -2.61 14.21 -11.96
N ARG A 195 -2.18 12.94 -12.08
CA ARG A 195 -0.76 12.54 -12.12
C ARG A 195 -0.35 12.15 -13.54
N GLY A 196 -0.63 13.01 -14.51
CA GLY A 196 -0.01 12.91 -15.82
C GLY A 196 1.36 13.55 -15.75
N ALA A 197 2.40 12.76 -15.45
CA ALA A 197 3.80 13.18 -15.27
C ALA A 197 4.05 14.30 -14.23
N MET A 198 5.24 14.30 -13.63
CA MET A 198 5.69 15.37 -12.73
C MET A 198 5.60 16.76 -13.38
N PHE A 199 5.50 16.77 -14.71
CA PHE A 199 4.88 17.76 -15.56
C PHE A 199 4.27 16.94 -16.71
N PRO A 200 2.96 16.99 -17.07
CA PRO A 200 2.55 16.54 -18.41
C PRO A 200 3.45 17.24 -19.44
N PRO A 201 3.54 16.80 -20.71
CA PRO A 201 4.24 17.58 -21.73
C PRO A 201 3.58 18.96 -21.83
N TRP A 202 3.99 19.87 -20.95
CA TRP A 202 3.43 21.18 -20.72
C TRP A 202 4.08 22.03 -21.80
N PRO A 203 3.31 22.81 -22.56
CA PRO A 203 3.90 23.79 -23.45
C PRO A 203 4.78 24.72 -22.62
N VAL A 204 6.09 24.63 -22.88
CA VAL A 204 7.28 25.48 -22.65
C VAL A 204 7.05 26.91 -22.12
N SER A 205 6.21 27.09 -21.10
CA SER A 205 5.85 28.41 -20.54
C SER A 205 6.16 28.45 -19.05
N PRO A 206 6.94 29.44 -18.58
CA PRO A 206 7.32 29.53 -17.18
C PRO A 206 6.08 29.82 -16.31
N ARG A 207 5.73 28.88 -15.43
CA ARG A 207 4.70 29.07 -14.40
C ARG A 207 5.37 29.24 -13.03
N ARG A 208 4.74 30.03 -12.15
CA ARG A 208 5.13 30.15 -10.74
C ARG A 208 4.45 29.03 -9.95
N ALA A 209 5.23 28.22 -9.24
CA ALA A 209 4.74 27.17 -8.34
C ALA A 209 5.09 27.49 -6.89
N ILE A 210 4.16 27.23 -5.97
CA ILE A 210 4.36 27.38 -4.52
C ILE A 210 4.08 26.02 -3.89
N SER A 211 5.02 25.53 -3.09
CA SER A 211 4.86 24.31 -2.31
C SER A 211 4.80 24.66 -0.83
N LEU A 212 3.68 24.31 -0.20
CA LEU A 212 3.40 24.63 1.19
C LEU A 212 4.06 23.58 2.10
N PRO A 213 4.89 23.99 3.08
CA PRO A 213 5.44 23.07 4.06
C PRO A 213 4.34 22.58 5.02
N PRO A 214 4.55 21.42 5.70
CA PRO A 214 3.72 21.02 6.83
C PRO A 214 3.70 22.11 7.93
N PRO A 215 2.68 22.13 8.81
CA PRO A 215 2.61 23.10 9.90
C PRO A 215 3.82 22.99 10.84
N PRO A 216 4.26 24.11 11.45
CA PRO A 216 5.39 24.12 12.37
C PRO A 216 5.18 23.13 13.53
N PRO A 217 6.26 22.51 14.04
CA PRO A 217 7.67 22.83 13.82
C PRO A 217 8.31 22.16 12.58
N HIS A 218 7.52 21.51 11.73
CA HIS A 218 8.05 20.67 10.65
C HIS A 218 8.56 21.49 9.45
N GLY A 219 9.79 21.21 9.00
CA GLY A 219 10.37 21.76 7.77
C GLY A 219 9.79 21.12 6.49
N CYS A 220 10.39 21.40 5.33
CA CYS A 220 9.94 20.83 4.06
C CYS A 220 10.05 19.30 4.06
N SER A 221 8.94 18.59 3.80
CA SER A 221 8.90 17.12 3.78
C SER A 221 9.59 16.55 2.53
N GLN A 222 9.95 15.27 2.56
CA GLN A 222 10.55 14.58 1.41
C GLN A 222 9.69 14.72 0.14
N GLY A 223 8.37 14.52 0.25
CA GLY A 223 7.44 14.73 -0.87
C GLY A 223 7.49 16.17 -1.41
N GLY A 224 7.60 17.17 -0.53
CA GLY A 224 7.75 18.58 -0.93
C GLY A 224 9.10 18.91 -1.55
N CYS A 225 10.19 18.24 -1.14
CA CYS A 225 11.52 18.46 -1.69
C CYS A 225 11.73 17.78 -3.05
N HIS A 226 11.23 16.54 -3.21
CA HIS A 226 11.32 15.82 -4.47
C HIS A 226 10.54 16.54 -5.57
N THR A 227 9.34 17.07 -5.26
CA THR A 227 8.49 17.83 -6.20
C THR A 227 9.05 19.20 -6.62
N LYS A 228 10.08 19.71 -5.93
CA LYS A 228 10.71 21.01 -6.22
C LYS A 228 11.89 20.94 -7.19
N ARG A 229 12.38 19.75 -7.54
CA ARG A 229 13.55 19.66 -8.45
C ARG A 229 13.15 20.07 -9.86
N PRO A 230 13.85 21.04 -10.49
CA PRO A 230 13.70 21.27 -11.91
C PRO A 230 14.09 20.00 -12.67
N VAL A 231 13.30 19.63 -13.67
CA VAL A 231 13.77 18.69 -14.70
C VAL A 231 14.92 19.41 -15.40
N GLY A 232 16.16 18.93 -15.19
CA GLY A 232 17.34 19.48 -15.84
C GLY A 232 17.19 19.35 -17.35
N GLY A 233 17.53 20.43 -18.07
CA GLY A 233 17.73 20.41 -19.53
C GLY A 233 19.09 19.86 -19.91
#